data_AF-A0A3C0GAE7-F1
#
_entry.id   AF-A0A3C0GAE7-F1
#
_cell.length_a   1.000
_cell.length_b   1.000
_cell.length_c   1.000
_cell.angle_alpha   90.00
_cell.angle_beta   90.00
_cell.angle_gamma   90.00
#
_symmetry.space_group_name_H-M   'P 1'
#
loop_
_entity.id
_entity.type
_entity.pdbx_description
1 polymer ?
#
loop_
_entity_poly.entity_id
_entity_poly.type
_entity_poly.pdbx_seq_one_letter_code
_entity_poly.pdbx_strand_id
1 'polypeptide(L)' 'MNKFNEDICIEQTYEVLLGNETIHTLMDSNEGVNLLYDPTIPLKDIDPTVFDILLDYYIDLEEYEKCQKITDFRKIIF' A
#
# COMPACT_ATOMS: atom_id res chain seq x y z
N MET A 1 17.57 -0.15 -17.39
CA MET A 1 17.27 0.25 -16.00
C MET A 1 15.76 0.24 -15.87
N ASN A 2 15.20 -0.72 -15.14
CA ASN A 2 13.79 -0.64 -14.76
C ASN A 2 13.67 0.55 -13.82
N LYS A 3 13.01 1.63 -14.27
CA LYS A 3 12.64 2.72 -13.39
C LYS A 3 11.73 2.11 -12.33
N PHE A 4 12.07 2.31 -11.06
CA PHE A 4 11.12 2.10 -9.98
C PHE A 4 9.87 2.92 -10.32
N ASN A 5 8.73 2.25 -10.43
CA ASN A 5 7.46 2.92 -10.68
C ASN A 5 6.80 3.12 -9.32
N GLU A 6 6.95 4.33 -8.79
CA GLU A 6 6.42 4.75 -7.51
C GLU A 6 4.91 4.55 -7.44
N ASP A 7 4.19 4.91 -8.50
CA ASP A 7 2.75 4.75 -8.63
C ASP A 7 2.33 3.28 -8.48
N ILE A 8 3.04 2.35 -9.14
CA ILE A 8 2.76 0.90 -9.03
C ILE A 8 3.02 0.41 -7.60
N CYS A 9 4.12 0.82 -6.98
CA CYS A 9 4.46 0.38 -5.62
C CYS A 9 3.42 0.88 -4.61
N ILE A 10 2.99 2.13 -4.73
CA ILE A 10 2.00 2.73 -3.84
C ILE A 10 0.64 2.06 -4.03
N GLU A 11 0.19 1.88 -5.27
CA GLU A 11 -1.09 1.24 -5.54
C GLU A 11 -1.09 -0.23 -5.08
N GLN A 12 -0.06 -1.01 -5.40
CA GLN A 12 0.05 -2.39 -4.92
C GLN A 12 0.09 -2.47 -3.39
N THR A 13 0.78 -1.53 -2.73
CA THR A 13 0.79 -1.45 -1.27
C THR A 13 -0.61 -1.18 -0.72
N TYR A 14 -1.33 -0.20 -1.28
CA TYR A 14 -2.70 0.11 -0.86
C TYR A 14 -3.64 -1.08 -1.04
N GLU A 15 -3.61 -1.72 -2.21
CA GLU A 15 -4.49 -2.83 -2.56
C GLU A 15 -4.26 -4.05 -1.65
N VAL A 16 -3.01 -4.39 -1.35
CA VAL A 16 -2.69 -5.51 -0.46
C VAL A 16 -2.96 -5.15 1.01
N LEU A 17 -2.58 -3.95 1.45
CA LEU A 17 -2.72 -3.53 2.84
C LEU A 17 -4.19 -3.50 3.28
N LEU A 18 -5.09 -3.05 2.40
CA LEU A 18 -6.53 -3.02 2.67
C LEU A 18 -7.26 -4.33 2.32
N GLY A 19 -6.53 -5.33 1.82
CA GLY A 19 -7.10 -6.64 1.48
C GLY A 19 -8.01 -6.63 0.24
N ASN A 20 -7.85 -5.64 -0.64
CA ASN A 20 -8.54 -5.59 -1.93
C ASN A 20 -7.92 -6.58 -2.93
N GLU A 21 -6.61 -6.79 -2.83
CA GLU A 21 -5.82 -7.73 -3.65
C GLU A 21 -4.96 -8.65 -2.79
N THR A 22 -4.51 -9.76 -3.41
CA THR A 22 -3.54 -10.67 -2.80
C THR A 22 -2.19 -10.58 -3.49
N ILE A 23 -1.12 -10.87 -2.74
CA ILE A 23 0.23 -10.98 -3.30
C ILE A 23 0.28 -12.02 -4.44
N HIS A 24 -0.49 -13.12 -4.31
CA HIS A 24 -0.59 -14.12 -5.37
C HIS A 24 -1.16 -13.54 -6.67
N THR A 25 -2.23 -12.75 -6.59
CA THR A 25 -2.78 -12.07 -7.78
C THR A 25 -1.76 -11.13 -8.40
N LEU A 26 -1.01 -10.38 -7.59
CA LEU A 26 0.02 -9.45 -8.09
C LEU A 26 1.19 -10.19 -8.76
N MET A 27 1.55 -11.38 -8.29
CA MET A 27 2.60 -12.21 -8.90
C MET A 27 2.22 -12.74 -10.29
N ASP A 28 0.92 -12.89 -10.56
CA ASP A 28 0.42 -13.28 -11.88
C ASP A 28 0.49 -12.11 -12.89
N SER A 29 0.77 -10.89 -12.43
CA SER A 29 1.05 -9.74 -13.29
C SER A 29 2.51 -9.74 -13.77
N ASN A 30 2.75 -9.26 -14.99
CA ASN A 30 4.11 -9.10 -15.53
C ASN A 30 4.92 -7.99 -14.83
N GLU A 31 4.33 -7.28 -13.85
CA GLU A 31 4.93 -6.13 -13.16
C GLU A 31 5.66 -6.52 -11.87
N GLY A 32 5.46 -7.75 -11.40
CA GLY A 32 5.99 -8.23 -10.13
C GLY A 32 5.32 -7.57 -8.92
N VAL A 33 5.84 -7.87 -7.74
CA VAL A 33 5.31 -7.38 -6.46
C VAL A 33 6.25 -6.35 -5.86
N ASN A 34 5.77 -5.13 -5.68
CA ASN A 34 6.47 -4.00 -5.10
C ASN A 34 5.62 -3.45 -3.95
N LEU A 35 6.06 -3.65 -2.72
CA LEU A 35 5.37 -3.20 -1.52
C LEU A 35 6.28 -2.31 -0.67
N LEU A 36 5.71 -1.33 0.02
CA LEU A 36 6.43 -0.45 0.95
C LEU A 36 6.76 -1.10 2.29
N TYR A 37 6.27 -2.32 2.54
CA TYR A 37 6.47 -3.05 3.79
C TYR A 37 6.77 -4.52 3.52
N ASP A 38 7.33 -5.20 4.52
CA ASP A 38 7.51 -6.66 4.48
C ASP A 38 6.16 -7.35 4.79
N PRO A 39 5.54 -8.04 3.82
CA PRO A 39 4.26 -8.69 4.06
C PRO A 39 4.35 -9.96 4.91
N THR A 40 5.55 -10.40 5.29
CA THR A 40 5.78 -11.60 6.10
C THR A 40 5.70 -11.36 7.60
N ILE A 41 5.71 -10.08 8.03
CA ILE A 41 5.58 -9.70 9.43
C ILE A 41 4.13 -9.36 9.79
N PRO A 42 3.73 -9.45 11.08
CA PRO A 42 2.39 -9.06 11.48
C PRO A 42 2.10 -7.58 11.20
N LEU A 43 0.87 -7.27 10.76
CA LEU A 43 0.47 -5.89 10.40
C LEU A 43 0.66 -4.87 11.55
N LYS A 44 0.50 -5.30 12.80
CA LYS A 44 0.74 -4.45 13.98
C LYS A 44 2.22 -4.03 14.16
N ASP A 45 3.13 -4.74 13.49
CA ASP A 45 4.57 -4.57 13.62
C ASP A 45 5.16 -3.86 12.38
N ILE A 46 4.32 -3.48 11.39
CA ILE A 46 4.77 -2.71 10.23
C ILE A 46 5.12 -1.28 10.62
N ASP A 47 6.06 -0.68 9.90
CA ASP A 47 6.44 0.71 10.10
C ASP A 47 5.23 1.64 9.85
N PRO A 48 4.79 2.43 10.85
CA PRO A 48 3.64 3.34 10.68
C PRO A 48 3.84 4.38 9.56
N THR A 49 5.08 4.67 9.18
CA THR A 49 5.39 5.60 8.08
C THR A 49 4.84 5.13 6.74
N VAL A 50 4.57 3.83 6.56
CA VAL A 50 3.90 3.29 5.37
C VAL A 50 2.55 3.96 5.15
N PHE A 51 1.77 4.18 6.23
CA PHE A 51 0.48 4.85 6.14
C PHE A 51 0.62 6.32 5.77
N ASP A 52 1.64 6.98 6.31
CA ASP A 52 1.90 8.40 6.06
C ASP A 52 2.29 8.61 4.58
N ILE A 53 3.15 7.73 4.02
CA ILE A 53 3.52 7.75 2.59
C ILE A 53 2.28 7.56 1.69
N LEU A 54 1.42 6.59 2.00
CA LEU A 54 0.19 6.37 1.23
C LEU A 54 -0.73 7.60 1.30
N LEU A 55 -0.88 8.20 2.49
CA LEU A 55 -1.73 9.37 2.67
C LEU A 55 -1.20 10.57 1.88
N ASP A 56 0.09 10.86 1.97
CA ASP A 56 0.70 11.99 1.25
C ASP A 56 0.49 11.85 -0.26
N TYR A 57 0.72 10.66 -0.82
CA TYR A 57 0.52 10.39 -2.24
C TYR A 57 -0.94 10.58 -2.69
N TYR A 58 -1.91 10.00 -1.98
CA TYR A 58 -3.32 10.12 -2.36
C TYR A 58 -3.91 11.51 -2.06
N ILE A 59 -3.33 12.27 -1.13
CA ILE A 59 -3.66 13.69 -0.93
C ILE A 59 -3.22 14.51 -2.15
N ASP A 60 -2.01 14.29 -2.65
CA ASP A 60 -1.48 14.99 -3.83
C ASP A 60 -2.31 14.69 -5.10
N LEU A 61 -2.92 13.50 -5.17
CA LEU A 61 -3.85 13.11 -6.24
C LEU A 61 -5.31 13.49 -5.99
N GLU A 62 -5.62 14.12 -4.86
CA GLU A 62 -6.98 14.44 -4.40
C GLU A 62 -7.92 13.21 -4.27
N GLU A 63 -7.37 12.01 -4.07
CA GLU A 63 -8.12 10.75 -3.89
C GLU A 63 -8.56 10.55 -2.42
N TYR A 64 -9.34 11.49 -1.89
CA TYR A 64 -9.70 11.53 -0.46
C TYR A 64 -10.46 10.30 0.05
N GLU A 65 -11.18 9.58 -0.82
CA GLU A 65 -11.83 8.32 -0.45
C GLU A 65 -10.82 7.23 -0.05
N LYS A 66 -9.68 7.15 -0.76
CA LYS A 66 -8.58 6.24 -0.39
C LYS A 66 -7.93 6.69 0.91
N CYS A 67 -7.72 8.00 1.09
CA CYS A 67 -7.19 8.55 2.34
C CYS A 67 -8.04 8.18 3.56
N GLN A 68 -9.37 8.26 3.41
CA GLN A 68 -10.30 7.87 4.47
C GLN A 68 -10.17 6.39 4.82
N LYS A 69 -10.11 5.50 3.82
CA LYS A 69 -9.93 4.05 4.04
C LYS A 69 -8.62 3.73 4.73
N ILE A 70 -7.51 4.36 4.33
CA ILE A 70 -6.20 4.19 4.98
C ILE A 70 -6.28 4.61 6.45
N THR A 71 -6.88 5.77 6.71
CA THR A 71 -7.05 6.30 8.07
C THR A 71 -7.89 5.39 8.95
N ASP A 72 -8.97 4.84 8.42
CA ASP A 72 -9.85 3.93 9.17
C ASP A 72 -9.18 2.58 9.42
N PHE A 73 -8.46 2.03 8.44
CA PHE A 73 -7.69 0.80 8.64
C PHE A 73 -6.59 0.97 9.68
N ARG A 74 -5.88 2.10 9.69
CA ARG A 74 -4.85 2.41 10.69
C ARG A 74 -5.39 2.33 12.13
N LYS A 75 -6.60 2.82 12.38
CA LYS A 75 -7.28 2.76 13.71
C LYS A 75 -7.67 1.35 14.15
N ILE A 76 -7.74 0.40 13.23
CA ILE A 76 -8.04 -1.00 13.54
C ILE A 76 -6.76 -1.71 13.99
N ILE A 77 -5.63 -1.35 13.39
CA ILE A 77 -4.33 -1.97 13.63
C ILE A 77 -3.59 -1.35 14.82
N PHE A 78 -3.75 -0.05 15.06
CA PHE A 78 -3.12 0.74 16.13
C PHE A 78 -4.16 1.45 17.01
#